data_AF-A0A9E1GPW2-F1
#
_entry.id   AF-A0A9E1GPW2-F1
#
_cell.length_a   1.000
_cell.length_b   1.000
_cell.length_c   1.000
_cell.angle_alpha   90.00
_cell.angle_beta   90.00
_cell.angle_gamma   90.00
#
_symmetry.space_group_name_H-M   'P 1'
#
loop_
_entity.id
_entity.type
_entity.pdbx_description
1 polymer ?
#
loop_
_entity_poly.entity_id
_entity_poly.type
_entity_poly.pdbx_seq_one_letter_code
_entity_poly.pdbx_strand_id
1 'polypeptide(L)'
;MTLLVCLLMAILLSISSSELLTSVQQRMKEHVYGSVDDIQYDGQELFMDSSLMDVDNGIYLSIYDSTGKFIYGRLPYSFTARPAFQDGNLQTINDGSARWYVFDTVHTINGYGSLFIRGILSVSDAEQSMQILIRTSLIILPALVAAAAVLGYLFIGRTLRPVNSMIRTVQEIQENNDLSNRVPLTKGNDEFHRLAECFNQMLSSLETSFLRERQFTSDVSHELRTPVAVILSHCEDLLEHGNLASEERRELEIIQARAKGMAQMNAQLLLLSRADQNRQPLHLETVNLTELLEIILEEQEELALEKKIELRSELAPDISITADETMMIRLFENLLTNAIRYGRENGWVMVAMAAAEDHVTISVRDNGIGISEEHLPHIWERFYQADSSRTASRQGAGLGLPMVQWIVKAHHGTIQVRSLEGIGTEFTLQLPLCQP
;
A
#
# COMPACT_ATOMS: atom_id res chain seq x y z
N MET A 1 -19.27 11.84 16.04
CA MET A 1 -20.12 10.93 16.85
C MET A 1 -20.34 11.44 18.27
N THR A 2 -19.29 11.75 19.04
CA THR A 2 -19.42 12.23 20.44
C THR A 2 -20.26 13.51 20.60
N LEU A 3 -20.02 14.54 19.77
CA LEU A 3 -20.80 15.79 19.78
C LEU A 3 -22.29 15.58 19.48
N LEU A 4 -22.61 14.66 18.56
CA LEU A 4 -23.99 14.34 18.19
C LEU A 4 -24.73 13.66 19.35
N VAL A 5 -24.03 12.77 20.08
CA VAL A 5 -24.56 12.07 21.25
C VAL A 5 -24.82 13.04 22.40
N CYS A 6 -23.91 13.98 22.64
CA CYS A 6 -24.12 15.04 23.64
C CYS A 6 -25.30 15.94 23.28
N LEU A 7 -25.44 16.29 21.98
CA LEU A 7 -26.55 17.11 21.50
C LEU A 7 -27.90 16.40 21.62
N LEU A 8 -27.98 15.12 21.22
CA LEU A 8 -29.18 14.28 21.38
C LEU A 8 -29.57 14.14 22.85
N MET A 9 -28.59 13.95 23.73
CA MET A 9 -28.83 13.89 25.18
C MET A 9 -29.40 15.21 25.70
N ALA A 10 -28.82 16.35 25.31
CA ALA A 10 -29.32 17.67 25.72
C ALA A 10 -30.76 17.93 25.23
N ILE A 11 -31.08 17.52 24.00
CA ILE A 11 -32.43 17.63 23.43
C ILE A 11 -33.42 16.74 24.21
N LEU A 12 -33.05 15.49 24.48
CA LEU A 12 -33.90 14.53 25.20
C LEU A 12 -34.19 15.01 26.64
N LEU A 13 -33.18 15.53 27.34
CA LEU A 13 -33.34 16.14 28.67
C LEU A 13 -34.31 17.33 28.63
N SER A 14 -34.17 18.21 27.63
CA SER A 14 -35.01 19.39 27.46
C SER A 14 -36.47 19.02 27.18
N ILE A 15 -36.72 18.10 26.24
CA ILE A 15 -38.07 17.62 25.89
C ILE A 15 -38.71 16.94 27.11
N SER A 16 -37.98 16.04 27.76
CA SER A 16 -38.49 15.26 28.90
C SER A 16 -38.93 16.16 30.07
N SER A 17 -38.16 17.21 30.40
CA SER A 17 -38.56 18.16 31.44
C SER A 17 -39.82 18.97 31.09
N SER A 18 -40.01 19.30 29.81
CA SER A 18 -41.15 20.09 29.34
C SER A 18 -42.44 19.25 29.25
N GLU A 19 -42.31 17.99 28.82
CA GLU A 19 -43.43 17.04 28.78
C GLU A 19 -43.94 16.66 30.17
N LEU A 20 -43.06 16.56 31.17
CA LEU A 20 -43.46 16.22 32.54
C LEU A 20 -44.42 17.28 33.12
N LEU A 21 -44.07 18.57 33.02
CA LEU A 21 -44.91 19.64 33.57
C LEU A 21 -46.29 19.67 32.89
N THR A 22 -46.30 19.53 31.56
CA THR A 22 -47.51 19.57 30.73
C THR A 22 -48.40 18.36 31.00
N SER A 23 -47.83 17.17 31.11
CA SER A 23 -48.58 15.93 31.39
C SER A 23 -49.15 15.90 32.81
N VAL A 24 -48.41 16.39 33.80
CA VAL A 24 -48.92 16.53 35.18
C VAL A 24 -50.08 17.52 35.22
N GLN A 25 -49.94 18.68 34.58
CA GLN A 25 -51.01 19.68 34.51
C GLN A 25 -52.27 19.11 33.84
N GLN A 26 -52.13 18.44 32.71
CA GLN A 26 -53.26 17.84 31.98
C GLN A 26 -53.94 16.75 32.81
N ARG A 27 -53.18 15.88 33.47
CA ARG A 27 -53.73 14.82 34.32
C ARG A 27 -54.49 15.38 35.52
N MET A 28 -53.92 16.38 36.20
CA MET A 28 -54.60 17.06 37.32
C MET A 28 -55.86 17.76 36.83
N LYS A 29 -55.80 18.40 35.66
CA LYS A 29 -56.95 19.04 35.02
C LYS A 29 -58.07 18.03 34.75
N GLU A 30 -57.77 16.92 34.08
CA GLU A 30 -58.75 15.87 33.77
C GLU A 30 -59.38 15.27 35.03
N HIS A 31 -58.59 14.95 36.05
CA HIS A 31 -59.11 14.41 37.32
C HIS A 31 -59.97 15.41 38.07
N VAL A 32 -59.50 16.66 38.22
CA VAL A 32 -60.22 17.67 39.00
C VAL A 32 -61.50 18.11 38.28
N TYR A 33 -61.47 18.31 36.95
CA TYR A 33 -62.69 18.62 36.20
C TYR A 33 -63.64 17.42 36.12
N GLY A 34 -63.13 16.19 35.93
CA GLY A 34 -63.96 14.99 35.90
C GLY A 34 -64.69 14.73 37.22
N SER A 35 -64.05 15.05 38.34
CA SER A 35 -64.65 14.91 39.67
C SER A 35 -65.81 15.86 39.97
N VAL A 36 -66.08 16.83 39.09
CA VAL A 36 -67.27 17.69 39.18
C VAL A 36 -68.54 16.88 38.98
N ASP A 37 -68.54 15.89 38.08
CA ASP A 37 -69.71 15.07 37.76
C ASP A 37 -70.10 14.13 38.92
N ASP A 38 -69.16 13.89 39.84
CA ASP A 38 -69.33 13.08 41.06
C ASP A 38 -69.98 13.87 42.21
N ILE A 39 -70.31 15.15 41.98
CA ILE A 39 -70.96 16.04 42.96
C ILE A 39 -72.37 16.38 42.47
N GLN A 40 -73.39 15.98 43.23
CA GLN A 40 -74.80 16.21 42.90
C GLN A 40 -75.52 16.95 44.04
N TYR A 41 -76.48 17.81 43.68
CA TYR A 41 -77.28 18.56 44.64
C TYR A 41 -78.77 18.42 44.34
N ASP A 42 -79.52 17.84 45.27
CA ASP A 42 -80.97 17.58 45.12
C ASP A 42 -81.84 18.67 45.78
N GLY A 43 -81.28 19.86 46.02
CA GLY A 43 -82.02 20.99 46.61
C GLY A 43 -82.14 20.98 48.14
N GLN A 44 -81.70 19.90 48.82
CA GLN A 44 -81.66 19.80 50.29
C GLN A 44 -80.27 19.45 50.84
N GLU A 45 -79.63 18.42 50.28
CA GLU A 45 -78.29 17.97 50.67
C GLU A 45 -77.39 17.76 49.45
N LEU A 46 -76.08 17.83 49.71
CA LEU A 46 -75.05 17.63 48.69
C LEU A 46 -74.58 16.18 48.74
N PHE A 47 -74.80 15.44 47.66
CA PHE A 47 -74.33 14.07 47.51
C PHE A 47 -72.98 14.07 46.82
N MET A 48 -72.02 13.40 47.43
CA MET A 48 -70.65 13.25 46.91
C MET A 48 -70.35 11.77 46.78
N ASP A 49 -69.89 11.34 45.62
CA ASP A 49 -69.50 9.95 45.41
C ASP A 49 -68.29 9.57 46.30
N SER A 50 -68.28 8.34 46.77
CA SER A 50 -67.16 7.72 47.47
C SER A 50 -65.87 7.68 46.65
N SER A 51 -65.95 7.73 45.31
CA SER A 51 -64.79 7.84 44.40
C SER A 51 -63.90 9.04 44.75
N LEU A 52 -64.47 10.12 45.30
CA LEU A 52 -63.75 11.34 45.69
C LEU A 52 -62.79 11.12 46.89
N MET A 53 -62.86 9.96 47.56
CA MET A 53 -61.94 9.55 48.63
C MET A 53 -60.76 8.71 48.12
N ASP A 54 -60.84 8.20 46.89
CA ASP A 54 -59.80 7.39 46.29
C ASP A 54 -58.63 8.27 45.84
N VAL A 55 -57.42 7.70 45.92
CA VAL A 55 -56.20 8.35 45.43
C VAL A 55 -55.89 7.73 44.08
N ASP A 56 -56.39 8.35 43.01
CA ASP A 56 -56.11 7.91 41.65
C ASP A 56 -54.90 8.67 41.08
N ASN A 57 -53.97 7.92 40.50
CA ASN A 57 -52.69 8.41 39.94
C ASN A 57 -51.88 9.33 40.87
N GLY A 58 -52.02 9.14 42.19
CA GLY A 58 -51.35 9.95 43.22
C GLY A 58 -51.98 11.33 43.48
N ILE A 59 -53.13 11.62 42.85
CA ILE A 59 -53.87 12.87 43.02
C ILE A 59 -54.87 12.70 44.16
N TYR A 60 -54.76 13.58 45.14
CA TYR A 60 -55.67 13.66 46.28
C TYR A 60 -56.70 14.74 46.01
N LEU A 61 -57.99 14.41 46.07
CA LEU A 61 -59.08 15.35 45.86
C LEU A 61 -59.62 15.86 47.19
N SER A 62 -59.84 17.17 47.29
CA SER A 62 -60.42 17.81 48.46
C SER A 62 -61.38 18.92 48.04
N ILE A 63 -62.54 18.98 48.69
CA ILE A 63 -63.63 19.88 48.34
C ILE A 63 -63.85 20.88 49.48
N TYR A 64 -64.00 22.15 49.12
CA TYR A 64 -64.18 23.26 50.06
C TYR A 64 -65.39 24.10 49.68
N ASP A 65 -66.02 24.72 50.68
CA ASP A 65 -67.09 25.70 50.45
C ASP A 65 -66.54 27.08 50.03
N SER A 66 -67.44 28.01 49.73
CA SER A 66 -67.10 29.39 49.35
C SER A 66 -66.39 30.19 50.45
N THR A 67 -66.40 29.71 51.70
CA THR A 67 -65.67 30.29 52.84
C THR A 67 -64.29 29.65 53.05
N GLY A 68 -63.96 28.62 52.27
CA GLY A 68 -62.73 27.84 52.38
C GLY A 68 -62.77 26.76 53.47
N LYS A 69 -63.95 26.41 53.99
CA LYS A 69 -64.13 25.31 54.94
C LYS A 69 -64.12 23.99 54.18
N PHE A 70 -63.34 23.03 54.68
CA PHE A 70 -63.27 21.67 54.13
C PHE A 70 -64.62 20.97 54.29
N ILE A 71 -65.13 20.40 53.20
CA ILE A 71 -66.39 19.65 53.15
C ILE A 71 -66.12 18.15 53.09
N TYR A 72 -65.29 17.72 52.12
CA TYR A 72 -65.13 16.29 51.81
C TYR A 72 -63.85 16.01 51.01
N GLY A 73 -63.45 14.74 50.97
CA GLY A 73 -62.28 14.26 50.22
C GLY A 73 -61.13 13.86 51.12
N ARG A 74 -59.94 13.72 50.53
CA ARG A 74 -58.73 13.23 51.19
C ARG A 74 -57.58 14.21 51.02
N LEU A 75 -56.90 14.52 52.12
CA LEU A 75 -55.67 15.30 52.12
C LEU A 75 -54.47 14.36 52.29
N PRO A 76 -53.34 14.60 51.61
CA PRO A 76 -52.11 13.88 51.90
C PRO A 76 -51.68 14.10 53.35
N TYR A 77 -51.25 13.04 54.05
CA TYR A 77 -50.89 13.11 55.48
C TYR A 77 -49.80 14.13 55.82
N SER A 78 -48.91 14.41 54.87
CA SER A 78 -47.79 15.36 55.01
C SER A 78 -48.07 16.74 54.41
N PHE A 79 -49.29 17.00 53.92
CA PHE A 79 -49.69 18.29 53.39
C PHE A 79 -50.45 19.10 54.46
N THR A 80 -49.78 20.10 55.00
CA THR A 80 -50.26 21.01 56.04
C THR A 80 -50.47 22.44 55.54
N ALA A 81 -49.93 22.78 54.38
CA ALA A 81 -50.10 24.08 53.74
C ALA A 81 -51.57 24.37 53.38
N ARG A 82 -51.97 25.65 53.46
CA ARG A 82 -53.30 26.13 53.07
C ARG A 82 -53.17 27.22 52.00
N PRO A 83 -52.82 26.86 50.75
CA PRO A 83 -52.69 27.83 49.68
C PRO A 83 -54.04 28.46 49.31
N ALA A 84 -54.01 29.71 48.89
CA ALA A 84 -55.18 30.42 48.38
C ALA A 84 -55.72 29.71 47.12
N PHE A 85 -57.04 29.69 46.94
CA PHE A 85 -57.65 29.04 45.78
C PHE A 85 -57.35 29.83 44.49
N GLN A 86 -56.90 29.14 43.43
CA GLN A 86 -56.74 29.73 42.09
C GLN A 86 -57.36 28.84 41.02
N ASP A 87 -58.50 29.28 40.50
CA ASP A 87 -59.23 28.54 39.45
C ASP A 87 -58.39 28.40 38.18
N GLY A 88 -58.24 27.17 37.70
CA GLY A 88 -57.66 26.85 36.40
C GLY A 88 -56.13 26.96 36.32
N ASN A 89 -55.44 27.33 37.39
CA ASN A 89 -53.98 27.48 37.43
C ASN A 89 -53.31 26.44 38.33
N LEU A 90 -52.22 25.85 37.84
CA LEU A 90 -51.38 24.93 38.62
C LEU A 90 -50.46 25.72 39.55
N GLN A 91 -50.60 25.51 40.86
CA GLN A 91 -49.71 26.08 41.88
C GLN A 91 -48.66 25.05 42.30
N THR A 92 -47.44 25.53 42.56
CA THR A 92 -46.39 24.72 43.20
C THR A 92 -46.19 25.20 44.62
N ILE A 93 -46.46 24.31 45.58
CA ILE A 93 -46.40 24.60 47.01
C ILE A 93 -45.27 23.80 47.64
N ASN A 94 -44.35 24.50 48.30
CA ASN A 94 -43.30 23.88 49.09
C ASN A 94 -43.82 23.74 50.52
N ASP A 95 -43.96 22.50 51.01
CA ASP A 95 -44.45 22.21 52.35
C ASP A 95 -43.50 21.22 53.04
N GLY A 96 -42.70 21.72 53.98
CA GLY A 96 -41.61 20.97 54.60
C GLY A 96 -40.53 20.56 53.58
N SER A 97 -40.22 19.26 53.51
CA SER A 97 -39.27 18.69 52.55
C SER A 97 -39.91 18.22 51.24
N ALA A 98 -41.23 18.35 51.11
CA ALA A 98 -41.97 17.90 49.94
C ALA A 98 -42.43 19.11 49.11
N ARG A 99 -42.40 18.95 47.79
CA ARG A 99 -43.03 19.89 46.85
C ARG A 99 -44.33 19.27 46.37
N TRP A 100 -45.38 20.08 46.28
CA TRP A 100 -46.74 19.66 45.91
C TRP A 100 -47.24 20.49 44.75
N TYR A 101 -47.89 19.85 43.79
CA TYR A 101 -48.72 20.53 42.81
C TYR A 101 -50.15 20.60 43.31
N VAL A 102 -50.74 21.79 43.24
CA VAL A 102 -52.11 22.06 43.66
C VAL A 102 -52.86 22.66 42.48
N PHE A 103 -53.97 22.08 42.09
CA PHE A 103 -54.84 22.58 41.03
C PHE A 103 -56.25 22.75 41.57
N ASP A 104 -56.80 23.95 41.41
CA ASP A 104 -58.15 24.25 41.89
C ASP A 104 -59.09 24.49 40.72
N THR A 105 -60.33 24.04 40.87
CA THR A 105 -61.43 24.51 40.02
C THR A 105 -62.64 24.94 40.84
N VAL A 106 -63.37 25.93 40.32
CA VAL A 106 -64.63 26.40 40.89
C VAL A 106 -65.80 25.82 40.14
N HIS A 107 -66.64 25.07 40.86
CA HIS A 107 -67.91 24.61 40.35
C HIS A 107 -69.07 25.35 41.03
N THR A 108 -69.92 26.00 40.25
CA THR A 108 -71.07 26.74 40.80
C THR A 108 -72.34 25.92 40.63
N ILE A 109 -72.94 25.52 41.75
CA ILE A 109 -74.17 24.74 41.77
C ILE A 109 -75.36 25.68 41.99
N ASN A 110 -76.33 25.65 41.08
CA ASN A 110 -77.56 26.42 41.18
C ASN A 110 -78.31 26.07 42.48
N GLY A 111 -78.45 27.04 43.38
CA GLY A 111 -79.17 26.88 44.65
C GLY A 111 -78.32 26.52 45.87
N TYR A 112 -77.02 26.21 45.70
CA TYR A 112 -76.10 25.92 46.81
C TYR A 112 -74.95 26.94 46.91
N GLY A 113 -74.43 27.40 45.76
CA GLY A 113 -73.31 28.34 45.68
C GLY A 113 -72.08 27.73 45.02
N SER A 114 -70.93 28.39 45.17
CA SER A 114 -69.67 27.95 44.57
C SER A 114 -68.91 27.00 45.49
N LEU A 115 -68.48 25.87 44.92
CA LEU A 115 -67.61 24.88 45.53
C LEU A 115 -66.22 24.94 44.88
N PHE A 116 -65.18 24.79 45.70
CA PHE A 116 -63.81 24.64 45.24
C PHE A 116 -63.40 23.18 45.30
N ILE A 117 -62.97 22.63 44.18
CA ILE A 117 -62.41 21.27 44.10
C ILE A 117 -60.91 21.41 43.88
N ARG A 118 -60.13 20.80 44.76
CA ARG A 118 -58.67 20.90 44.81
C ARG A 118 -58.05 19.53 44.64
N GLY A 119 -57.26 19.37 43.58
CA GLY A 119 -56.36 18.24 43.38
C GLY A 119 -54.97 18.55 43.94
N ILE A 120 -54.38 17.61 44.66
CA ILE A 120 -53.03 17.73 45.26
C ILE A 120 -52.19 16.53 44.82
N LEU A 121 -50.99 16.77 44.28
CA LEU A 121 -50.07 15.72 43.81
C LEU A 121 -48.64 15.96 44.33
N SER A 122 -47.96 14.91 44.81
CA SER A 122 -46.55 14.96 45.25
C SER A 122 -45.61 15.11 44.05
N VAL A 123 -44.81 16.18 44.02
CA VAL A 123 -43.78 16.43 43.00
C VAL A 123 -42.62 15.43 43.14
N SER A 124 -42.31 15.03 44.38
CA SER A 124 -41.13 14.23 44.72
C SER A 124 -41.15 12.84 44.06
N ASP A 125 -42.32 12.20 44.00
CA ASP A 125 -42.48 10.87 43.40
C ASP A 125 -42.39 10.91 41.87
N ALA A 126 -42.88 12.01 41.27
CA ALA A 126 -42.76 12.28 39.83
C ALA A 126 -41.32 12.61 39.42
N GLU A 127 -40.58 13.39 40.23
CA GLU A 127 -39.17 13.71 39.98
C GLU A 127 -38.25 12.48 40.12
N GLN A 128 -38.49 11.60 41.10
CA GLN A 128 -37.62 10.44 41.36
C GLN A 128 -37.62 9.41 40.22
N SER A 129 -38.80 9.08 39.67
CA SER A 129 -38.92 8.16 38.53
C SER A 129 -38.20 8.70 37.29
N MET A 130 -38.23 10.02 37.10
CA MET A 130 -37.58 10.69 35.99
C MET A 130 -36.05 10.71 36.11
N GLN A 131 -35.52 10.94 37.32
CA GLN A 131 -34.07 10.90 37.56
C GLN A 131 -33.45 9.54 37.25
N ILE A 132 -34.18 8.44 37.51
CA ILE A 132 -33.72 7.09 37.17
C ILE A 132 -33.66 6.89 35.66
N LEU A 133 -34.66 7.36 34.90
CA LEU A 133 -34.66 7.30 33.43
C LEU A 133 -33.51 8.11 32.83
N ILE A 134 -33.28 9.32 33.34
CA ILE A 134 -32.17 10.19 32.89
C ILE A 134 -30.80 9.56 33.21
N ARG A 135 -30.63 9.01 34.41
CA ARG A 135 -29.34 8.41 34.81
C ARG A 135 -29.03 7.15 34.03
N THR A 136 -30.04 6.32 33.74
CA THR A 136 -29.86 5.12 32.92
C THR A 136 -29.56 5.47 31.46
N SER A 137 -30.23 6.48 30.89
CA SER A 137 -29.94 6.94 29.53
C SER A 137 -28.54 7.52 29.39
N LEU A 138 -28.06 8.29 30.38
CA LEU A 138 -26.70 8.84 30.45
C LEU A 138 -25.59 7.78 30.46
N ILE A 139 -25.89 6.56 30.91
CA ILE A 139 -24.92 5.44 30.94
C ILE A 139 -25.05 4.60 29.66
N ILE A 140 -26.27 4.25 29.27
CA ILE A 140 -26.53 3.33 28.16
C ILE A 140 -26.13 3.94 26.82
N LEU A 141 -26.44 5.22 26.58
CA LEU A 141 -26.19 5.83 25.27
C LEU A 141 -24.68 5.93 24.95
N PRO A 142 -23.81 6.44 25.85
CA PRO A 142 -22.37 6.43 25.59
C PRO A 142 -21.80 5.01 25.50
N ALA A 143 -22.28 4.06 26.32
CA ALA A 143 -21.83 2.67 26.27
C ALA A 143 -22.14 2.03 24.91
N LEU A 144 -23.32 2.28 24.35
CA LEU A 144 -23.72 1.77 23.04
C LEU A 144 -22.85 2.38 21.92
N VAL A 145 -22.54 3.67 22.00
CA VAL A 145 -21.67 4.36 21.03
C VAL A 145 -20.23 3.82 21.11
N ALA A 146 -19.71 3.61 22.32
CA ALA A 146 -18.40 3.02 22.53
C ALA A 146 -18.34 1.58 21.98
N ALA A 147 -19.37 0.76 22.25
CA ALA A 147 -19.48 -0.58 21.70
C ALA A 147 -19.51 -0.57 20.16
N ALA A 148 -20.30 0.31 19.54
CA ALA A 148 -20.35 0.46 18.09
C ALA A 148 -18.99 0.89 17.50
N ALA A 149 -18.27 1.80 18.17
CA ALA A 149 -16.94 2.24 17.75
C ALA A 149 -15.91 1.10 17.82
N VAL A 150 -15.91 0.32 18.90
CA VAL A 150 -15.02 -0.85 19.05
C VAL A 150 -15.32 -1.90 18.00
N LEU A 151 -16.59 -2.24 17.79
CA LEU A 151 -17.01 -3.19 16.76
C LEU A 151 -16.63 -2.70 15.36
N GLY A 152 -16.86 -1.42 15.06
CA GLY A 152 -16.47 -0.81 13.78
C GLY A 152 -14.97 -0.87 13.55
N TYR A 153 -14.16 -0.53 14.56
CA TYR A 153 -12.70 -0.60 14.47
C TYR A 153 -12.20 -2.03 14.21
N LEU A 154 -12.74 -3.02 14.94
CA LEU A 154 -12.40 -4.43 14.75
C LEU A 154 -12.81 -4.94 13.36
N PHE A 155 -13.96 -4.51 12.86
CA PHE A 155 -14.47 -4.92 11.54
C PHE A 155 -13.62 -4.34 10.40
N ILE A 156 -13.35 -3.03 10.43
CA ILE A 156 -12.50 -2.34 9.43
C ILE A 156 -11.11 -2.98 9.38
N GLY A 157 -10.50 -3.19 10.56
CA GLY A 157 -9.19 -3.81 10.66
C GLY A 157 -9.13 -5.26 10.18
N ARG A 158 -10.27 -5.96 10.04
CA ARG A 158 -10.33 -7.33 9.51
C ARG A 158 -10.64 -7.34 8.01
N THR A 159 -11.53 -6.48 7.56
CA THR A 159 -11.95 -6.38 6.14
C THR A 159 -10.86 -5.79 5.25
N LEU A 160 -10.02 -4.88 5.76
CA LEU A 160 -8.93 -4.27 4.98
C LEU A 160 -7.60 -5.03 5.03
N ARG A 161 -7.49 -6.10 5.84
CA ARG A 161 -6.28 -6.94 5.89
C ARG A 161 -5.84 -7.51 4.54
N PRO A 162 -6.75 -8.06 3.69
CA PRO A 162 -6.36 -8.60 2.40
C PRO A 162 -5.64 -7.58 1.53
N VAL A 163 -6.12 -6.33 1.48
CA VAL A 163 -5.51 -5.25 0.70
C VAL A 163 -4.04 -5.01 1.10
N ASN A 164 -3.76 -4.93 2.40
CA ASN A 164 -2.38 -4.77 2.89
C ASN A 164 -1.49 -5.97 2.52
N SER A 165 -2.03 -7.19 2.48
CA SER A 165 -1.30 -8.38 2.03
C SER A 165 -0.97 -8.31 0.54
N MET A 166 -1.91 -7.82 -0.29
CA MET A 166 -1.67 -7.65 -1.73
C MET A 166 -0.58 -6.62 -1.99
N ILE A 167 -0.64 -5.47 -1.32
CA ILE A 167 0.36 -4.39 -1.46
C ILE A 167 1.76 -4.93 -1.15
N ARG A 168 1.92 -5.65 -0.03
CA ARG A 168 3.20 -6.25 0.35
C ARG A 168 3.70 -7.24 -0.69
N THR A 169 2.82 -8.12 -1.18
CA THR A 169 3.20 -9.12 -2.19
C THR A 169 3.67 -8.44 -3.49
N VAL A 170 2.98 -7.38 -3.92
CA VAL A 170 3.39 -6.61 -5.11
C VAL A 170 4.72 -5.88 -4.90
N GLN A 171 4.94 -5.31 -3.71
CA GLN A 171 6.23 -4.69 -3.36
C GLN A 171 7.37 -5.71 -3.35
N GLU A 172 7.15 -6.89 -2.77
CA GLU A 172 8.14 -7.99 -2.79
C GLU A 172 8.44 -8.47 -4.22
N ILE A 173 7.45 -8.53 -5.10
CA ILE A 173 7.65 -8.86 -6.53
C ILE A 173 8.51 -7.79 -7.21
N GLN A 174 8.25 -6.50 -6.93
CA GLN A 174 9.04 -5.40 -7.51
C GLN A 174 10.48 -5.35 -6.99
N GLU A 175 10.69 -5.56 -5.69
CA GLU A 175 12.01 -5.55 -5.07
C GLU A 175 12.88 -6.72 -5.55
N ASN A 176 12.30 -7.91 -5.68
CA ASN A 176 13.03 -9.12 -6.05
C ASN A 176 13.03 -9.45 -7.54
N ASN A 177 12.26 -8.70 -8.37
CA ASN A 177 11.99 -9.03 -9.77
C ASN A 177 11.49 -10.48 -9.99
N ASP A 178 10.79 -11.04 -9.00
CA ASP A 178 10.29 -12.42 -9.03
C ASP A 178 8.80 -12.44 -9.40
N LEU A 179 8.53 -12.61 -10.69
CA LEU A 179 7.17 -12.74 -11.23
C LEU A 179 6.51 -14.09 -10.92
N SER A 180 7.20 -15.05 -10.29
CA SER A 180 6.61 -16.36 -9.92
C SER A 180 5.78 -16.29 -8.63
N ASN A 181 6.02 -15.29 -7.79
CA ASN A 181 5.23 -15.07 -6.59
C ASN A 181 3.77 -14.67 -6.93
N ARG A 182 2.82 -14.97 -6.04
CA ARG A 182 1.38 -14.77 -6.30
C ARG A 182 0.70 -14.14 -5.10
N VAL A 183 -0.28 -13.29 -5.40
CA VAL A 183 -1.14 -12.71 -4.38
C VAL A 183 -1.99 -13.82 -3.75
N PRO A 184 -1.96 -14.00 -2.42
CA PRO A 184 -2.70 -15.05 -1.75
C PRO A 184 -4.21 -14.85 -1.93
N LEU A 185 -4.89 -15.90 -2.39
CA LEU A 185 -6.34 -15.88 -2.55
C LEU A 185 -7.03 -15.97 -1.18
N THR A 186 -7.90 -15.00 -0.87
CA THR A 186 -8.75 -15.07 0.31
C THR A 186 -9.80 -16.16 0.15
N LYS A 187 -10.17 -16.80 1.27
CA LYS A 187 -11.29 -17.76 1.30
C LYS A 187 -12.60 -17.00 1.11
N GLY A 188 -13.29 -17.26 0.00
CA GLY A 188 -14.56 -16.61 -0.33
C GLY A 188 -14.60 -16.25 -1.82
N ASN A 189 -15.71 -15.64 -2.24
CA ASN A 189 -15.91 -15.15 -3.61
C ASN A 189 -16.28 -13.65 -3.59
N ASP A 190 -15.63 -12.90 -2.70
CA ASP A 190 -15.85 -11.48 -2.50
C ASP A 190 -15.05 -10.62 -3.51
N GLU A 191 -15.21 -9.31 -3.43
CA GLU A 191 -14.52 -8.35 -4.30
C GLU A 191 -13.00 -8.46 -4.16
N PHE A 192 -12.50 -8.81 -2.97
CA PHE A 192 -11.07 -9.00 -2.74
C PHE A 192 -10.56 -10.29 -3.40
N HIS A 193 -11.32 -11.38 -3.39
CA HIS A 193 -10.97 -12.59 -4.12
C HIS A 193 -10.84 -12.31 -5.63
N ARG A 194 -11.82 -11.63 -6.23
CA ARG A 194 -11.81 -11.27 -7.66
C ARG A 194 -10.64 -10.34 -8.01
N LEU A 195 -10.31 -9.40 -7.12
CA LEU A 195 -9.17 -8.51 -7.30
C LEU A 195 -7.85 -9.30 -7.28
N ALA A 196 -7.67 -10.20 -6.31
CA ALA A 196 -6.49 -11.07 -6.23
C ALA A 196 -6.34 -11.94 -7.49
N GLU A 197 -7.44 -12.51 -7.98
CA GLU A 197 -7.47 -13.31 -9.20
C GLU A 197 -7.05 -12.48 -10.43
N CYS A 198 -7.60 -11.27 -10.58
CA CYS A 198 -7.24 -10.36 -11.66
C CYS A 198 -5.74 -9.99 -11.64
N PHE A 199 -5.18 -9.69 -10.45
CA PHE A 199 -3.74 -9.46 -10.28
C PHE A 199 -2.92 -10.69 -10.67
N ASN A 200 -3.31 -11.90 -10.23
CA ASN A 200 -2.61 -13.13 -10.57
C ASN A 200 -2.68 -13.46 -12.07
N GLN A 201 -3.79 -13.13 -12.75
CA GLN A 201 -3.92 -13.28 -14.22
C GLN A 201 -3.00 -12.31 -14.97
N MET A 202 -2.92 -11.06 -14.51
CA MET A 202 -1.97 -10.08 -15.05
C MET A 202 -0.51 -10.51 -14.85
N LEU A 203 -0.14 -10.96 -13.64
CA LEU A 203 1.19 -11.51 -13.34
C LEU A 203 1.53 -12.70 -14.24
N SER A 204 0.59 -13.63 -14.43
CA SER A 204 0.78 -14.79 -15.32
C SER A 204 0.95 -14.36 -16.79
N SER A 205 0.24 -13.32 -17.21
CA SER A 205 0.37 -12.78 -18.58
C SER A 205 1.72 -12.07 -18.78
N LEU A 206 2.23 -11.37 -17.77
CA LEU A 206 3.57 -10.78 -17.78
C LEU A 206 4.67 -11.85 -17.80
N GLU A 207 4.58 -12.84 -16.90
CA GLU A 207 5.53 -13.95 -16.83
C GLU A 207 5.57 -14.72 -18.16
N THR A 208 4.42 -15.07 -18.74
CA THR A 208 4.37 -15.76 -20.03
C THR A 208 4.91 -14.90 -21.18
N SER A 209 4.71 -13.59 -21.16
CA SER A 209 5.28 -12.68 -22.17
C SER A 209 6.79 -12.61 -22.08
N PHE A 210 7.33 -12.53 -20.85
CA PHE A 210 8.76 -12.51 -20.59
C PHE A 210 9.45 -13.83 -20.95
N LEU A 211 8.81 -14.97 -20.64
CA LEU A 211 9.30 -16.29 -21.06
C LEU A 211 9.29 -16.44 -22.59
N ARG A 212 8.25 -15.94 -23.27
CA ARG A 212 8.19 -15.94 -24.74
C ARG A 212 9.27 -15.07 -25.36
N GLU A 213 9.53 -13.90 -24.81
CA GLU A 213 10.61 -13.02 -25.25
C GLU A 213 11.97 -13.72 -25.15
N ARG A 214 12.26 -14.35 -24.00
CA ARG A 214 13.49 -15.13 -23.79
C ARG A 214 13.64 -16.28 -24.79
N GLN A 215 12.55 -17.00 -25.06
CA GLN A 215 12.55 -18.11 -26.04
C GLN A 215 12.76 -17.58 -27.47
N PHE A 216 12.07 -16.49 -27.84
CA PHE A 216 12.20 -15.85 -29.14
C PHE A 216 13.64 -15.42 -29.43
N THR A 217 14.33 -14.83 -28.44
CA THR A 217 15.75 -14.45 -28.61
C THR A 217 16.64 -15.65 -28.93
N SER A 218 16.41 -16.80 -28.28
CA SER A 218 17.14 -18.04 -28.55
C SER A 218 16.85 -18.53 -29.97
N ASP A 219 15.57 -18.61 -30.34
CA ASP A 219 15.14 -19.14 -31.63
C ASP A 219 15.66 -18.29 -32.79
N VAL A 220 15.55 -16.96 -32.69
CA VAL A 220 16.09 -16.03 -33.69
C VAL A 220 17.61 -16.17 -33.82
N SER A 221 18.34 -16.30 -32.71
CA SER A 221 19.79 -16.48 -32.75
C SER A 221 20.19 -17.78 -33.46
N HIS A 222 19.38 -18.83 -33.33
CA HIS A 222 19.57 -20.10 -34.03
C HIS A 222 19.26 -19.97 -35.53
N GLU A 223 18.13 -19.37 -35.89
CA GLU A 223 17.70 -19.17 -37.29
C GLU A 223 18.64 -18.23 -38.06
N LEU A 224 19.26 -17.24 -37.40
CA LEU A 224 20.23 -16.34 -38.03
C LEU A 224 21.63 -16.95 -38.18
N ARG A 225 21.99 -18.01 -37.44
CA ARG A 225 23.30 -18.65 -37.56
C ARG A 225 23.48 -19.29 -38.93
N THR A 226 22.49 -20.03 -39.40
CA THR A 226 22.54 -20.77 -40.67
C THR A 226 22.78 -19.86 -41.88
N PRO A 227 22.01 -18.78 -42.13
CA PRO A 227 22.25 -17.91 -43.28
C PRO A 227 23.59 -17.18 -43.18
N VAL A 228 24.04 -16.79 -41.98
CA VAL A 228 25.35 -16.15 -41.80
C VAL A 228 26.49 -17.14 -42.10
N ALA A 229 26.38 -18.40 -41.67
CA ALA A 229 27.36 -19.44 -41.98
C ALA A 229 27.47 -19.70 -43.49
N VAL A 230 26.34 -19.69 -44.22
CA VAL A 230 26.32 -19.81 -45.69
C VAL A 230 27.02 -18.61 -46.35
N ILE A 231 26.75 -17.38 -45.89
CA ILE A 231 27.45 -16.18 -46.40
C ILE A 231 28.96 -16.28 -46.17
N LEU A 232 29.39 -16.67 -44.97
CA LEU A 232 30.80 -16.85 -44.64
C LEU A 232 31.47 -17.90 -45.54
N SER A 233 30.84 -19.07 -45.68
CA SER A 233 31.35 -20.15 -46.52
C SER A 233 31.51 -19.73 -47.98
N HIS A 234 30.56 -18.98 -48.55
CA HIS A 234 30.69 -18.46 -49.91
C HIS A 234 31.75 -17.37 -50.03
N CYS A 235 31.90 -16.50 -49.03
CA CYS A 235 32.98 -15.51 -49.03
C CYS A 235 34.36 -16.19 -48.94
N GLU A 236 34.50 -17.20 -48.09
CA GLU A 236 35.73 -17.99 -47.95
C GLU A 236 36.09 -18.70 -49.28
N ASP A 237 35.12 -19.39 -49.88
CA ASP A 237 35.32 -20.09 -51.16
C ASP A 237 35.73 -19.13 -52.29
N LEU A 238 35.07 -17.98 -52.41
CA LEU A 238 35.39 -16.97 -53.42
C LEU A 238 36.74 -16.26 -53.16
N LEU A 239 37.13 -16.04 -51.90
CA LEU A 239 38.43 -15.44 -51.58
C LEU A 239 39.61 -16.41 -51.83
N GLU A 240 39.37 -17.71 -51.65
CA GLU A 240 40.40 -18.75 -51.79
C GLU A 240 40.52 -19.25 -53.24
N HIS A 241 39.39 -19.48 -53.92
CA HIS A 241 39.35 -20.11 -55.24
C HIS A 241 38.85 -19.19 -56.36
N GLY A 242 38.28 -18.02 -56.02
CA GLY A 242 37.72 -17.10 -57.00
C GLY A 242 38.80 -16.31 -57.75
N ASN A 243 38.64 -16.21 -59.07
CA ASN A 243 39.46 -15.32 -59.89
C ASN A 243 38.88 -13.89 -59.86
N LEU A 244 39.10 -13.19 -58.74
CA LEU A 244 38.55 -11.86 -58.46
C LEU A 244 39.52 -10.76 -58.86
N ALA A 245 39.00 -9.67 -59.43
CA ALA A 245 39.75 -8.42 -59.53
C ALA A 245 40.07 -7.86 -58.13
N SER A 246 41.09 -7.00 -58.01
CA SER A 246 41.52 -6.44 -56.72
C SER A 246 40.41 -5.67 -55.99
N GLU A 247 39.56 -4.97 -56.73
CA GLU A 247 38.40 -4.24 -56.19
C GLU A 247 37.32 -5.20 -55.68
N GLU A 248 36.99 -6.25 -56.44
CA GLU A 248 36.01 -7.28 -56.05
C GLU A 248 36.46 -8.04 -54.81
N ARG A 249 37.76 -8.37 -54.71
CA ARG A 249 38.35 -9.00 -53.54
C ARG A 249 38.18 -8.14 -52.29
N ARG A 250 38.47 -6.83 -52.40
CA ARG A 250 38.33 -5.89 -51.28
C ARG A 250 36.88 -5.78 -50.82
N GLU A 251 35.93 -5.68 -51.74
CA GLU A 251 34.49 -5.65 -51.39
C GLU A 251 34.06 -6.96 -50.71
N LEU A 252 34.55 -8.11 -51.18
CA LEU A 252 34.27 -9.41 -50.57
C LEU A 252 34.87 -9.55 -49.17
N GLU A 253 36.08 -9.04 -48.93
CA GLU A 253 36.69 -8.95 -47.60
C GLU A 253 35.86 -8.08 -46.64
N ILE A 254 35.30 -6.98 -47.13
CA ILE A 254 34.36 -6.13 -46.34
C ILE A 254 33.09 -6.92 -46.00
N ILE A 255 32.49 -7.63 -46.96
CA ILE A 255 31.30 -8.47 -46.73
C ILE A 255 31.61 -9.57 -45.70
N GLN A 256 32.74 -10.27 -45.85
CA GLN A 256 33.17 -11.31 -44.93
C GLN A 256 33.34 -10.75 -43.51
N ALA A 257 33.99 -9.60 -43.36
CA ALA A 257 34.17 -8.95 -42.05
C ALA A 257 32.82 -8.59 -41.41
N ARG A 258 31.85 -8.12 -42.19
CA ARG A 258 30.48 -7.84 -41.69
C ARG A 258 29.75 -9.11 -41.28
N ALA A 259 29.84 -10.17 -42.07
CA ALA A 259 29.24 -11.47 -41.75
C ALA A 259 29.86 -12.10 -40.49
N LYS A 260 31.19 -11.98 -40.30
CA LYS A 260 31.88 -12.39 -39.07
C LYS A 260 31.35 -11.63 -37.85
N GLY A 261 31.17 -10.31 -37.99
CA GLY A 261 30.55 -9.49 -36.94
C GLY A 261 29.12 -9.92 -36.59
N MET A 262 28.30 -10.26 -37.59
CA MET A 262 26.95 -10.82 -37.37
C MET A 262 26.99 -12.17 -36.65
N ALA A 263 27.92 -13.06 -37.03
CA ALA A 263 28.10 -14.35 -36.38
C ALA A 263 28.46 -14.19 -34.90
N GLN A 264 29.39 -13.28 -34.59
CA GLN A 264 29.77 -12.94 -33.22
C GLN A 264 28.57 -12.39 -32.43
N MET A 265 27.81 -11.44 -33.00
CA MET A 265 26.62 -10.88 -32.38
C MET A 265 25.56 -11.96 -32.07
N ASN A 266 25.30 -12.87 -33.01
CA ASN A 266 24.36 -13.98 -32.80
C ASN A 266 24.86 -14.95 -31.71
N ALA A 267 26.16 -15.22 -31.66
CA ALA A 267 26.74 -16.07 -30.62
C ALA A 267 26.63 -15.41 -29.23
N GLN A 268 26.87 -14.11 -29.15
CA GLN A 268 26.72 -13.34 -27.90
C GLN A 268 25.26 -13.30 -27.43
N LEU A 269 24.34 -13.06 -28.35
CA LEU A 269 22.91 -13.03 -28.07
C LEU A 269 22.38 -14.38 -27.57
N LEU A 270 22.79 -15.47 -28.21
CA LEU A 270 22.39 -16.81 -27.77
C LEU A 270 22.95 -17.16 -26.39
N LEU A 271 24.20 -16.82 -26.11
CA LEU A 271 24.81 -17.04 -24.80
C LEU A 271 24.01 -16.31 -23.73
N LEU A 272 23.71 -15.02 -23.92
CA LEU A 272 22.90 -14.23 -23.00
C LEU A 272 21.47 -14.77 -22.83
N SER A 273 20.86 -15.26 -23.92
CA SER A 273 19.53 -15.89 -23.86
C SER A 273 19.54 -17.20 -23.06
N ARG A 274 20.57 -18.03 -23.21
CA ARG A 274 20.74 -19.27 -22.42
C ARG A 274 21.06 -18.99 -20.96
N ALA A 275 21.88 -17.97 -20.72
CA ALA A 275 22.20 -17.45 -19.41
C ALA A 275 20.94 -17.04 -18.63
N ASP A 276 20.04 -16.26 -19.24
CA ASP A 276 18.77 -15.85 -18.61
C ASP A 276 17.87 -17.02 -18.21
N GLN A 277 17.94 -18.10 -18.96
CA GLN A 277 17.17 -19.32 -18.73
C GLN A 277 17.84 -20.26 -17.72
N ASN A 278 18.98 -19.87 -17.13
CA ASN A 278 19.83 -20.74 -16.30
C ASN A 278 20.21 -22.07 -17.01
N ARG A 279 20.36 -22.01 -18.34
CA ARG A 279 20.66 -23.17 -19.19
C ARG A 279 22.09 -23.17 -19.74
N GLN A 280 22.89 -22.17 -19.41
CA GLN A 280 24.29 -22.10 -19.84
C GLN A 280 25.16 -22.83 -18.81
N PRO A 281 25.70 -24.03 -19.12
CA PRO A 281 26.63 -24.72 -18.23
C PRO A 281 27.96 -23.97 -18.19
N LEU A 282 28.60 -23.96 -17.01
CA LEU A 282 29.98 -23.54 -16.82
C LEU A 282 30.86 -24.80 -16.70
N HIS A 283 31.98 -24.80 -17.39
CA HIS A 283 33.00 -25.82 -17.29
C HIS A 283 34.13 -25.29 -16.41
N LEU A 284 33.99 -25.46 -15.10
CA LEU A 284 34.94 -24.94 -14.13
C LEU A 284 36.20 -25.80 -14.06
N GLU A 285 37.35 -25.15 -14.22
CA GLU A 285 38.67 -25.75 -14.08
C GLU A 285 39.63 -24.79 -13.35
N THR A 286 40.82 -25.27 -13.02
CA THR A 286 41.87 -24.42 -12.45
C THR A 286 42.56 -23.68 -13.58
N VAL A 287 42.35 -22.36 -13.66
CA VAL A 287 42.86 -21.49 -14.71
C VAL A 287 43.93 -20.58 -14.13
N ASN A 288 45.11 -20.54 -14.74
CA ASN A 288 46.14 -19.55 -14.43
C ASN A 288 45.76 -18.22 -15.09
N LEU A 289 45.20 -17.29 -14.30
CA LEU A 289 44.76 -15.99 -14.82
C LEU A 289 45.91 -15.12 -15.30
N THR A 290 47.11 -15.30 -14.73
CA THR A 290 48.29 -14.51 -15.12
C THR A 290 48.64 -14.81 -16.57
N GLU A 291 48.86 -16.09 -16.87
CA GLU A 291 49.18 -16.58 -18.22
C GLU A 291 48.06 -16.27 -19.21
N LEU A 292 46.80 -16.45 -18.79
CA LEU A 292 45.65 -16.13 -19.64
C LEU A 292 45.59 -14.65 -20.03
N LEU A 293 45.78 -13.74 -19.08
CA LEU A 293 45.78 -12.30 -19.35
C LEU A 293 46.95 -11.87 -20.22
N GLU A 294 48.13 -12.48 -20.04
CA GLU A 294 49.30 -12.23 -20.89
C GLU A 294 49.03 -12.61 -22.34
N ILE A 295 48.47 -13.80 -22.59
CA ILE A 295 48.09 -14.27 -23.94
C ILE A 295 47.07 -13.31 -24.57
N ILE A 296 46.01 -12.94 -23.83
CA ILE A 296 44.97 -12.05 -24.36
C ILE A 296 45.55 -10.66 -24.65
N LEU A 297 46.45 -10.14 -23.81
CA LEU A 297 47.08 -8.85 -24.06
C LEU A 297 47.95 -8.85 -25.32
N GLU A 298 48.69 -9.94 -25.57
CA GLU A 298 49.49 -10.13 -26.79
C GLU A 298 48.60 -10.16 -28.04
N GLU A 299 47.48 -10.90 -27.98
CA GLU A 299 46.51 -10.96 -29.10
C GLU A 299 45.85 -9.61 -29.41
N GLN A 300 45.70 -8.73 -28.42
CA GLN A 300 45.10 -7.40 -28.61
C GLN A 300 46.13 -6.32 -29.03
N GLU A 301 47.43 -6.65 -29.07
CA GLU A 301 48.49 -5.69 -29.39
C GLU A 301 48.35 -5.13 -30.81
N GLU A 302 48.03 -5.97 -31.79
CA GLU A 302 47.85 -5.55 -33.20
C GLU A 302 46.71 -4.53 -33.32
N LEU A 303 45.55 -4.80 -32.68
CA LEU A 303 44.39 -3.90 -32.67
C LEU A 303 44.71 -2.57 -31.97
N ALA A 304 45.48 -2.61 -30.89
CA ALA A 304 45.91 -1.41 -30.17
C ALA A 304 46.89 -0.56 -31.00
N LEU A 305 47.80 -1.21 -31.74
CA LEU A 305 48.79 -0.58 -32.60
C LEU A 305 48.14 0.22 -33.74
N GLU A 306 47.04 -0.27 -34.33
CA GLU A 306 46.27 0.45 -35.36
C GLU A 306 45.83 1.86 -34.89
N LYS A 307 45.56 2.01 -33.59
CA LYS A 307 45.18 3.29 -32.95
C LYS A 307 46.32 3.95 -32.16
N LYS A 308 47.52 3.37 -32.18
CA LYS A 308 48.68 3.80 -31.38
C LYS A 308 48.36 3.85 -29.88
N ILE A 309 47.55 2.92 -29.38
CA ILE A 309 47.24 2.82 -27.96
C ILE A 309 48.30 1.93 -27.29
N GLU A 310 48.91 2.42 -26.22
CA GLU A 310 49.89 1.66 -25.44
C GLU A 310 49.17 0.70 -24.46
N LEU A 311 49.39 -0.61 -24.61
CA LEU A 311 48.93 -1.61 -23.63
C LEU A 311 49.97 -1.76 -22.52
N ARG A 312 49.52 -1.62 -21.27
CA ARG A 312 50.36 -1.75 -20.08
C ARG A 312 49.76 -2.81 -19.16
N SER A 313 50.62 -3.57 -18.49
CA SER A 313 50.19 -4.62 -17.57
C SER A 313 50.98 -4.59 -16.25
N GLU A 314 50.26 -4.76 -15.15
CA GLU A 314 50.79 -4.93 -13.80
C GLU A 314 50.12 -6.18 -13.19
N LEU A 315 50.61 -7.36 -13.58
CA LEU A 315 50.04 -8.64 -13.19
C LEU A 315 50.85 -9.27 -12.06
N ALA A 316 50.21 -9.58 -10.94
CA ALA A 316 50.82 -10.39 -9.91
C ALA A 316 51.03 -11.84 -10.43
N PRO A 317 52.20 -12.45 -10.17
CA PRO A 317 52.56 -13.74 -10.76
C PRO A 317 51.78 -14.91 -10.13
N ASP A 318 51.60 -15.98 -10.91
CA ASP A 318 51.09 -17.29 -10.49
C ASP A 318 49.71 -17.27 -9.78
N ILE A 319 48.82 -16.36 -10.19
CA ILE A 319 47.43 -16.35 -9.71
C ILE A 319 46.59 -17.35 -10.50
N SER A 320 46.05 -18.35 -9.79
CA SER A 320 45.11 -19.33 -10.33
C SER A 320 43.76 -19.27 -9.63
N ILE A 321 42.67 -19.41 -10.39
CA ILE A 321 41.30 -19.45 -9.87
C ILE A 321 40.53 -20.65 -10.40
N THR A 322 39.41 -20.99 -9.74
CA THR A 322 38.42 -21.94 -10.29
C THR A 322 37.43 -21.21 -11.20
N ALA A 323 37.57 -21.35 -12.52
CA ALA A 323 36.74 -20.65 -13.50
C ALA A 323 36.59 -21.43 -14.80
N ASP A 324 35.65 -20.99 -15.64
CA ASP A 324 35.53 -21.43 -17.04
C ASP A 324 36.47 -20.58 -17.90
N GLU A 325 37.53 -21.19 -18.42
CA GLU A 325 38.58 -20.51 -19.20
C GLU A 325 38.00 -19.77 -20.42
N THR A 326 37.08 -20.41 -21.15
CA THR A 326 36.45 -19.82 -22.33
C THR A 326 35.63 -18.59 -21.98
N MET A 327 34.96 -18.59 -20.82
CA MET A 327 34.24 -17.41 -20.33
C MET A 327 35.19 -16.31 -19.86
N MET A 328 36.30 -16.65 -19.20
CA MET A 328 37.31 -15.66 -18.80
C MET A 328 37.93 -14.96 -20.01
N ILE A 329 38.28 -15.70 -21.07
CA ILE A 329 38.77 -15.14 -22.34
C ILE A 329 37.79 -14.10 -22.86
N ARG A 330 36.52 -14.49 -23.01
CA ARG A 330 35.46 -13.59 -23.51
C ARG A 330 35.28 -12.35 -22.65
N LEU A 331 35.38 -12.49 -21.32
CA LEU A 331 35.25 -11.37 -20.40
C LEU A 331 36.34 -10.33 -20.68
N PHE A 332 37.60 -10.76 -20.72
CA PHE A 332 38.74 -9.86 -20.89
C PHE A 332 38.83 -9.30 -22.31
N GLU A 333 38.56 -10.11 -23.34
CA GLU A 333 38.45 -9.64 -24.72
C GLU A 333 37.40 -8.51 -24.85
N ASN A 334 36.22 -8.66 -24.23
CA ASN A 334 35.19 -7.63 -24.28
C ASN A 334 35.65 -6.34 -23.59
N LEU A 335 36.29 -6.43 -22.42
CA LEU A 335 36.79 -5.25 -21.70
C LEU A 335 37.92 -4.54 -22.46
N LEU A 336 38.90 -5.30 -22.96
CA LEU A 336 40.05 -4.77 -23.71
C LEU A 336 39.62 -4.18 -25.05
N THR A 337 38.79 -4.90 -25.81
CA THR A 337 38.23 -4.38 -27.07
C THR A 337 37.45 -3.10 -26.83
N ASN A 338 36.70 -3.00 -25.72
CA ASN A 338 35.98 -1.79 -25.35
C ASN A 338 36.95 -0.63 -25.04
N ALA A 339 37.98 -0.89 -24.24
CA ALA A 339 39.02 0.06 -23.89
C ALA A 339 39.78 0.60 -25.12
N ILE A 340 40.15 -0.27 -26.07
CA ILE A 340 40.82 0.11 -27.32
C ILE A 340 39.85 0.85 -28.27
N ARG A 341 38.59 0.41 -28.33
CA ARG A 341 37.57 1.02 -29.21
C ARG A 341 37.22 2.44 -28.80
N TYR A 342 37.06 2.69 -27.50
CA TYR A 342 36.71 4.01 -26.97
C TYR A 342 37.92 4.81 -26.45
N GLY A 343 39.11 4.22 -26.52
CA GLY A 343 40.40 4.88 -26.32
C GLY A 343 40.66 5.99 -27.34
N ARG A 344 41.40 7.01 -26.91
CA ARG A 344 41.89 8.09 -27.77
C ARG A 344 43.14 7.66 -28.53
N GLU A 345 43.39 8.24 -29.71
CA GLU A 345 44.63 8.01 -30.45
C GLU A 345 45.84 8.45 -29.61
N ASN A 346 46.92 7.66 -29.58
CA ASN A 346 48.06 7.84 -28.66
C ASN A 346 47.67 7.74 -27.17
N GLY A 347 46.60 6.99 -26.89
CA GLY A 347 46.13 6.69 -25.55
C GLY A 347 46.88 5.55 -24.88
N TRP A 348 46.36 5.09 -23.74
CA TRP A 348 46.85 3.90 -23.06
C TRP A 348 45.69 3.11 -22.44
N VAL A 349 45.91 1.81 -22.30
CA VAL A 349 45.07 0.89 -21.54
C VAL A 349 45.97 0.14 -20.56
N MET A 350 45.58 0.10 -19.29
CA MET A 350 46.30 -0.56 -18.20
C MET A 350 45.46 -1.70 -17.66
N VAL A 351 46.05 -2.89 -17.58
CA VAL A 351 45.48 -4.04 -16.86
C VAL A 351 46.32 -4.28 -15.62
N ALA A 352 45.69 -4.23 -14.44
CA ALA A 352 46.35 -4.58 -13.19
C ALA A 352 45.61 -5.74 -12.52
N MET A 353 46.36 -6.66 -11.92
CA MET A 353 45.83 -7.81 -11.20
C MET A 353 46.57 -8.01 -9.89
N ALA A 354 45.83 -8.12 -8.79
CA ALA A 354 46.37 -8.37 -7.46
C ALA A 354 45.53 -9.41 -6.72
N ALA A 355 46.19 -10.35 -6.04
CA ALA A 355 45.54 -11.30 -5.14
C ALA A 355 45.33 -10.69 -3.74
N ALA A 356 44.17 -10.99 -3.15
CA ALA A 356 43.87 -10.84 -1.74
C ALA A 356 43.69 -12.24 -1.10
N GLU A 357 43.29 -12.30 0.17
CA GLU A 357 43.19 -13.58 0.90
C GLU A 357 42.15 -14.56 0.31
N ASP A 358 41.00 -14.06 -0.16
CA ASP A 358 39.87 -14.87 -0.64
C ASP A 358 39.45 -14.59 -2.09
N HIS A 359 39.97 -13.52 -2.70
CA HIS A 359 39.62 -13.10 -4.05
C HIS A 359 40.82 -12.50 -4.80
N VAL A 360 40.70 -12.45 -6.12
CA VAL A 360 41.57 -11.67 -7.01
C VAL A 360 40.84 -10.41 -7.43
N THR A 361 41.53 -9.28 -7.39
CA THR A 361 41.06 -8.01 -7.95
C THR A 361 41.75 -7.78 -9.29
N ILE A 362 40.96 -7.57 -10.35
CA ILE A 362 41.46 -7.19 -11.67
C ILE A 362 40.89 -5.82 -12.03
N SER A 363 41.71 -4.91 -12.55
CA SER A 363 41.27 -3.61 -13.07
C SER A 363 41.70 -3.42 -14.51
N VAL A 364 40.76 -3.04 -15.38
CA VAL A 364 41.02 -2.60 -16.76
C VAL A 364 40.70 -1.11 -16.84
N ARG A 365 41.72 -0.29 -17.06
CA ARG A 365 41.64 1.17 -17.06
C ARG A 365 42.09 1.74 -18.39
N ASP A 366 41.32 2.65 -18.96
CA ASP A 366 41.66 3.41 -20.17
C ASP A 366 41.68 4.92 -19.92
N ASN A 367 42.26 5.66 -20.87
CA ASN A 367 42.26 7.13 -20.89
C ASN A 367 41.42 7.70 -22.05
N GLY A 368 40.37 6.97 -22.45
CA GLY A 368 39.52 7.28 -23.59
C GLY A 368 38.49 8.36 -23.33
N ILE A 369 37.38 8.30 -24.07
CA ILE A 369 36.32 9.31 -24.02
C ILE A 369 35.53 9.32 -22.71
N GLY A 370 35.65 8.28 -21.89
CA GLY A 370 34.84 8.12 -20.67
C GLY A 370 33.34 7.96 -20.96
N ILE A 371 32.56 7.86 -19.88
CA ILE A 371 31.11 7.64 -19.88
C ILE A 371 30.51 8.68 -18.95
N SER A 372 29.48 9.40 -19.40
CA SER A 372 28.78 10.38 -18.55
C SER A 372 27.98 9.68 -17.45
N GLU A 373 27.71 10.41 -16.36
CA GLU A 373 26.98 9.89 -15.20
C GLU A 373 25.56 9.40 -15.57
N GLU A 374 24.93 10.01 -16.57
CA GLU A 374 23.63 9.61 -17.09
C GLU A 374 23.67 8.21 -17.74
N HIS A 375 24.75 7.87 -18.44
CA HIS A 375 24.86 6.62 -19.18
C HIS A 375 25.37 5.45 -18.32
N LEU A 376 26.10 5.72 -17.22
CA LEU A 376 26.72 4.71 -16.36
C LEU A 376 25.75 3.60 -15.87
N PRO A 377 24.51 3.90 -15.42
CA PRO A 377 23.57 2.87 -15.00
C PRO A 377 23.14 1.93 -16.13
N HIS A 378 23.10 2.44 -17.37
CA HIS A 378 22.52 1.77 -18.53
C HIS A 378 23.53 0.94 -19.33
N ILE A 379 24.83 1.04 -19.07
CA ILE A 379 25.86 0.30 -19.82
C ILE A 379 25.74 -1.22 -19.71
N TRP A 380 25.02 -1.70 -18.70
CA TRP A 380 24.74 -3.13 -18.45
C TRP A 380 23.51 -3.64 -19.20
N GLU A 381 22.74 -2.75 -19.83
CA GLU A 381 21.57 -3.10 -20.61
C GLU A 381 21.95 -3.62 -22.01
N ARG A 382 21.18 -4.58 -22.52
CA ARG A 382 21.41 -5.16 -23.84
C ARG A 382 21.08 -4.16 -24.94
N PHE A 383 21.92 -4.15 -25.97
CA PHE A 383 21.81 -3.26 -27.12
C PHE A 383 21.94 -1.76 -26.79
N TYR A 384 22.27 -1.42 -25.53
CA TYR A 384 22.46 -0.04 -25.13
C TYR A 384 23.78 0.52 -25.66
N GLN A 385 23.72 1.75 -26.16
CA GLN A 385 24.87 2.52 -26.62
C GLN A 385 24.64 3.99 -26.26
N ALA A 386 25.60 4.58 -25.56
CA ALA A 386 25.53 5.98 -25.12
C ALA A 386 25.40 6.98 -26.29
N ASP A 387 26.00 6.66 -27.45
CA ASP A 387 26.01 7.57 -28.61
C ASP A 387 25.55 6.85 -29.89
N SER A 388 24.24 6.77 -30.09
CA SER A 388 23.59 6.10 -31.23
C SER A 388 23.58 6.93 -32.53
N SER A 389 24.05 8.19 -32.46
CA SER A 389 23.93 9.20 -33.52
C SER A 389 25.14 9.29 -34.47
N ARG A 390 26.31 8.79 -34.07
CA ARG A 390 27.54 8.85 -34.87
C ARG A 390 27.67 7.62 -35.76
N THR A 391 27.38 7.79 -37.05
CA THR A 391 27.44 6.73 -38.08
C THR A 391 28.81 6.04 -38.18
N ALA A 392 29.88 6.69 -37.74
CA ALA A 392 31.25 6.17 -37.74
C ALA A 392 31.58 5.20 -36.58
N SER A 393 30.78 5.17 -35.50
CA SER A 393 31.00 4.35 -34.29
C SER A 393 30.07 3.13 -34.18
N ARG A 394 29.33 2.76 -35.24
CA ARG A 394 28.45 1.57 -35.30
C ARG A 394 29.17 0.21 -35.30
N GLN A 395 30.37 0.14 -34.76
CA GLN A 395 31.05 -1.13 -34.49
C GLN A 395 30.78 -1.51 -33.04
N GLY A 396 29.70 -2.27 -32.82
CA GLY A 396 29.32 -2.79 -31.52
C GLY A 396 27.83 -3.12 -31.47
N ALA A 397 27.49 -4.27 -30.92
CA ALA A 397 26.10 -4.70 -30.75
C ALA A 397 25.46 -4.22 -29.44
N GLY A 398 26.23 -3.63 -28.52
CA GLY A 398 25.77 -3.35 -27.15
C GLY A 398 25.54 -4.61 -26.30
N LEU A 399 26.21 -5.73 -26.63
CA LEU A 399 26.07 -7.01 -25.94
C LEU A 399 27.30 -7.42 -25.10
N GLY A 400 28.42 -6.71 -25.26
CA GLY A 400 29.69 -7.05 -24.60
C GLY A 400 29.65 -6.84 -23.08
N LEU A 401 29.29 -5.63 -22.61
CA LEU A 401 29.22 -5.33 -21.17
C LEU A 401 28.14 -6.14 -20.42
N PRO A 402 26.93 -6.38 -20.97
CA PRO A 402 25.99 -7.33 -20.39
C PRO A 402 26.57 -8.75 -20.25
N MET A 403 27.36 -9.20 -21.23
CA MET A 403 28.05 -10.49 -21.18
C MET A 403 29.11 -10.51 -20.08
N VAL A 404 29.94 -9.47 -19.97
CA VAL A 404 30.90 -9.33 -18.87
C VAL A 404 30.20 -9.41 -17.52
N GLN A 405 29.10 -8.67 -17.33
CA GLN A 405 28.35 -8.69 -16.07
C GLN A 405 27.81 -10.09 -15.75
N TRP A 406 27.28 -10.80 -16.75
CA TRP A 406 26.80 -12.17 -16.55
C TRP A 406 27.94 -13.11 -16.18
N ILE A 407 29.07 -13.09 -16.91
CA ILE A 407 30.23 -13.97 -16.65
C ILE A 407 30.73 -13.78 -15.21
N VAL A 408 30.88 -12.53 -14.76
CA VAL A 408 31.34 -12.21 -13.40
C VAL A 408 30.36 -12.77 -12.36
N LYS A 409 29.06 -12.53 -12.54
CA LYS A 409 28.02 -13.04 -11.61
C LYS A 409 27.98 -14.56 -11.60
N ALA A 410 28.14 -15.20 -12.75
CA ALA A 410 28.16 -16.65 -12.89
C ALA A 410 29.38 -17.29 -12.20
N HIS A 411 30.46 -16.52 -12.00
CA HIS A 411 31.64 -16.91 -11.24
C HIS A 411 31.63 -16.37 -9.79
N HIS A 412 30.47 -15.98 -9.27
CA HIS A 412 30.30 -15.44 -7.91
C HIS A 412 31.13 -14.18 -7.61
N GLY A 413 31.52 -13.45 -8.65
CA GLY A 413 32.27 -12.21 -8.51
C GLY A 413 31.42 -10.96 -8.48
N THR A 414 32.09 -9.82 -8.34
CA THR A 414 31.50 -8.49 -8.49
C THR A 414 32.26 -7.67 -9.53
N ILE A 415 31.55 -6.76 -10.20
CA ILE A 415 32.15 -5.81 -11.13
C ILE A 415 31.63 -4.40 -10.82
N GLN A 416 32.55 -3.44 -10.81
CA GLN A 416 32.28 -2.02 -10.62
C GLN A 416 32.85 -1.25 -11.80
N VAL A 417 32.25 -0.09 -12.08
CA VAL A 417 32.73 0.83 -13.10
C VAL A 417 32.88 2.21 -12.49
N ARG A 418 33.98 2.88 -12.82
CA ARG A 418 34.20 4.30 -12.54
C ARG A 418 34.59 4.96 -13.84
N SER A 419 33.88 6.00 -14.24
CA SER A 419 34.17 6.70 -15.48
C SER A 419 33.91 8.19 -15.32
N LEU A 420 34.72 8.99 -16.01
CA LEU A 420 34.56 10.43 -16.11
C LEU A 420 34.70 10.81 -17.58
N GLU A 421 33.70 11.50 -18.11
CA GLU A 421 33.68 11.95 -19.49
C GLU A 421 34.93 12.81 -19.81
N GLY A 422 35.60 12.47 -20.90
CA GLY A 422 36.87 13.08 -21.35
C GLY A 422 38.13 12.64 -20.61
N ILE A 423 38.01 11.81 -19.56
CA ILE A 423 39.16 11.34 -18.76
C ILE A 423 39.46 9.87 -19.04
N GLY A 424 38.44 9.01 -19.01
CA GLY A 424 38.57 7.57 -19.23
C GLY A 424 37.65 6.73 -18.35
N THR A 425 37.75 5.41 -18.49
CA THR A 425 36.94 4.44 -17.73
C THR A 425 37.84 3.43 -17.02
N GLU A 426 37.40 2.99 -15.83
CA GLU A 426 38.00 1.90 -15.08
C GLU A 426 36.91 0.88 -14.73
N PHE A 427 37.09 -0.35 -15.19
CA PHE A 427 36.33 -1.51 -14.74
C PHE A 427 37.15 -2.25 -13.69
N THR A 428 36.56 -2.51 -12.53
CA THR A 428 37.19 -3.26 -11.44
C THR A 428 36.38 -4.51 -11.15
N LEU A 429 37.01 -5.67 -11.25
CA LEU A 429 36.43 -6.98 -11.01
C LEU A 429 36.99 -7.58 -9.74
N GLN A 430 36.15 -8.29 -8.99
CA GLN A 430 36.57 -9.14 -7.88
C GLN A 430 36.04 -10.55 -8.14
N LEU A 431 36.92 -11.52 -8.26
CA LEU A 431 36.59 -12.93 -8.47
C LEU A 431 37.13 -13.77 -7.30
N PRO A 432 36.37 -14.72 -6.76
CA PRO A 432 36.86 -15.60 -5.69
C PRO A 432 37.98 -16.51 -6.21
N LEU A 433 38.99 -16.80 -5.38
CA LEU A 433 40.07 -17.72 -5.76
C LEU A 433 39.57 -19.17 -5.91
N CYS A 434 38.60 -19.57 -5.07
CA CYS A 434 37.90 -20.84 -5.16
C CYS A 434 36.39 -20.58 -5.17
N GLN A 435 35.64 -21.26 -6.03
CA GLN A 435 34.18 -21.16 -6.00
C GLN A 435 33.60 -21.87 -4.76
N PRO A 436 32.54 -21.30 -4.14
CA PRO A 436 31.92 -21.84 -2.93
C PRO A 436 31.16 -23.16 -3.13
#